data_AF-A0A957JL55-F1
#
_entry.id   AF-A0A957JL55-F1
#
_cell.length_a   1.000
_cell.length_b   1.000
_cell.length_c   1.000
_cell.angle_alpha   90.00
_cell.angle_beta   90.00
_cell.angle_gamma   90.00
#
_symmetry.space_group_name_H-M   'P 1'
#
loop_
_entity.id
_entity.type
_entity.pdbx_description
1 polymer ?
#
loop_
_entity_poly.entity_id
_entity_poly.type
_entity_poly.pdbx_seq_one_letter_code
_entity_poly.pdbx_strand_id
1 'polypeptide(L)'
;YVGVCDFINNVQKVGMTALQDEGCAEVGQPRNTGLSLALGGGAIPPLQMAGAFATLANQGRYMEPYAIQRIEDRQNQLLFEHIPADPTLAQVVRPEHAYLLTDILSDNNARQPEFGLSNPLVIANHQVAAKTGTSGTNSFDVNDAWTVGYSPEVVTAVWVGNTDNSPIGQGQSGTRVAAPIWNRFMSQYLANRQPLVFTRPSGVTTTNICRDSGTLPGPGCSETIPELFAADQPPLPADQDFIQKRQIDLWSGLLANESCADAVYEAGFFTLLVNARPDIVPREQQLARQWLEETSGGRDWAARRNIAIPLQLPPTVACNSEAVRAEIRLERPLNGEEVSETVNIRGRIEGTGATGYRIEYGRGENPGGWRTIHEQSAPFLLAGDTLAVWDTNEVSEPGVYTIRATLFGPDNPYTPENDPVSREARLLVTVLAPTPTPTATATETPLPTTTPTQTPTPTETAVPTTVAITATPEPYPVEPSATPESATATPEATASP
;
A
#
# COMPACT_ATOMS: atom_id res chain seq x y z
N TYR A 1 11.78 -1.35 18.75
CA TYR A 1 12.99 -0.51 18.78
C TYR A 1 13.95 -1.08 19.78
N VAL A 2 15.25 -1.13 19.45
CA VAL A 2 16.27 -1.58 20.42
C VAL A 2 16.43 -0.52 21.51
N GLY A 3 16.63 0.75 21.16
CA GLY A 3 16.87 1.82 22.14
C GLY A 3 18.34 1.90 22.56
N VAL A 4 18.80 3.11 22.92
CA VAL A 4 20.22 3.38 23.21
C VAL A 4 20.73 2.59 24.42
N CYS A 5 19.97 2.58 25.51
CA CYS A 5 20.40 1.92 26.74
C CYS A 5 20.37 0.40 26.62
N ASP A 6 19.34 -0.18 25.99
CA ASP A 6 19.31 -1.61 25.73
C ASP A 6 20.40 -2.04 24.76
N PHE A 7 20.76 -1.20 23.79
CA PHE A 7 21.93 -1.45 22.93
C PHE A 7 23.22 -1.53 23.76
N ILE A 8 23.48 -0.54 24.62
CA ILE A 8 24.65 -0.54 25.52
C ILE A 8 24.66 -1.80 26.40
N ASN A 9 23.55 -2.07 27.08
CA ASN A 9 23.39 -3.24 27.94
C ASN A 9 23.62 -4.55 27.18
N ASN A 10 23.21 -4.64 25.91
CA ASN A 10 23.42 -5.84 25.10
C ASN A 10 24.87 -6.00 24.64
N VAL A 11 25.55 -4.93 24.22
CA VAL A 11 26.96 -5.05 23.77
C VAL A 11 27.92 -5.28 24.94
N GLN A 12 27.58 -4.82 26.15
CA GLN A 12 28.35 -5.14 27.35
C GLN A 12 28.35 -6.65 27.66
N LYS A 13 27.27 -7.37 27.36
CA LYS A 13 27.20 -8.84 27.54
C LYS A 13 28.23 -9.58 26.66
N VAL A 14 28.65 -8.99 25.54
CA VAL A 14 29.69 -9.55 24.66
C VAL A 14 31.08 -8.97 24.96
N GLY A 15 31.26 -8.33 26.12
CA GLY A 15 32.55 -7.85 26.60
C GLY A 15 32.93 -6.43 26.21
N MET A 16 32.04 -5.66 25.55
CA MET A 16 32.28 -4.26 25.20
C MET A 16 32.03 -3.32 26.39
N THR A 17 32.64 -3.61 27.54
CA THR A 17 32.42 -2.91 28.81
C THR A 17 32.95 -1.48 28.84
N ALA A 18 33.83 -1.10 27.90
CA ALA A 18 34.26 0.29 27.75
C ALA A 18 33.13 1.21 27.26
N LEU A 19 32.09 0.67 26.63
CA LEU A 19 30.90 1.44 26.30
C LEU A 19 29.95 1.45 27.50
N GLN A 20 29.85 2.60 28.16
CA GLN A 20 28.99 2.79 29.32
C GLN A 20 28.37 4.18 29.29
N ASP A 21 27.16 4.30 29.84
CA ASP A 21 26.46 5.57 30.01
C ASP A 21 25.65 5.52 31.31
N GLU A 22 26.06 6.30 32.31
CA GLU A 22 25.39 6.36 33.62
C GLU A 22 23.94 6.85 33.49
N GLY A 23 23.63 7.64 32.45
CA GLY A 23 22.28 8.09 32.14
C GLY A 23 21.32 6.96 31.74
N CYS A 24 21.81 5.73 31.58
CA CYS A 24 21.00 4.55 31.35
C CYS A 24 20.53 3.85 32.63
N ALA A 25 21.01 4.25 33.81
CA ALA A 25 20.59 3.66 35.08
C ALA A 25 19.18 4.11 35.51
N GLU A 26 18.79 5.35 35.22
CA GLU A 26 17.50 5.92 35.64
C GLU A 26 16.89 6.81 34.56
N VAL A 27 15.56 6.76 34.44
CA VAL A 27 14.81 7.59 33.48
C VAL A 27 14.92 9.07 33.87
N GLY A 28 15.29 9.92 32.92
CA GLY A 28 15.40 11.37 33.09
C GLY A 28 16.80 11.87 33.41
N GLN A 29 17.77 10.97 33.60
CA GLN A 29 19.18 11.36 33.76
C GLN A 29 19.77 11.83 32.42
N PRO A 30 20.69 12.82 32.44
CA PRO A 30 21.45 13.20 31.25
C PRO A 30 22.22 12.00 30.69
N ARG A 31 22.21 11.84 29.36
CA ARG A 31 22.96 10.80 28.66
C ARG A 31 24.17 11.38 27.95
N ASN A 32 25.28 10.67 28.00
CA ASN A 32 26.50 11.00 27.26
C ASN A 32 26.54 10.36 25.87
N THR A 33 25.64 9.40 25.62
CA THR A 33 25.51 8.67 24.36
C THR A 33 24.15 8.89 23.71
N GLY A 34 24.09 8.72 22.39
CA GLY A 34 22.89 8.97 21.61
C GLY A 34 22.78 8.10 20.37
N LEU A 35 21.98 8.56 19.40
CA LEU A 35 21.70 7.81 18.17
C LEU A 35 22.96 7.58 17.31
N SER A 36 24.02 8.38 17.49
CA SER A 36 25.31 8.21 16.83
C SER A 36 25.99 6.86 17.13
N LEU A 37 25.59 6.15 18.19
CA LEU A 37 26.07 4.80 18.45
C LEU A 37 25.75 3.81 17.32
N ALA A 38 24.65 4.01 16.59
CA ALA A 38 24.33 3.21 15.41
C ALA A 38 25.39 3.34 14.29
N LEU A 39 26.19 4.42 14.31
CA LEU A 39 27.29 4.69 13.38
C LEU A 39 28.68 4.46 14.01
N GLY A 40 28.74 3.90 15.23
CA GLY A 40 30.01 3.63 15.91
C GLY A 40 30.57 4.81 16.71
N GLY A 41 29.73 5.73 17.18
CA GLY A 41 30.16 6.88 18.01
C GLY A 41 30.67 6.55 19.42
N GLY A 42 31.07 5.30 19.70
CA GLY A 42 31.56 4.84 20.99
C GLY A 42 32.96 4.22 20.88
N ALA A 43 33.87 4.63 21.76
CA ALA A 43 35.26 4.15 21.75
C ALA A 43 35.40 2.79 22.46
N ILE A 44 36.02 1.82 21.81
CA ILE A 44 36.18 0.45 22.32
C ILE A 44 37.62 -0.04 22.10
N PRO A 45 38.28 -0.62 23.12
CA PRO A 45 39.60 -1.21 22.95
C PRO A 45 39.60 -2.38 21.94
N PRO A 46 40.66 -2.56 21.13
CA PRO A 46 40.73 -3.66 20.15
C PRO A 46 40.52 -5.05 20.77
N LEU A 47 40.99 -5.28 22.00
CA LEU A 47 40.82 -6.56 22.69
C LEU A 47 39.34 -6.85 23.03
N GLN A 48 38.57 -5.84 23.44
CA GLN A 48 37.14 -5.99 23.68
C GLN A 48 36.37 -6.22 22.38
N MET A 49 36.76 -5.53 21.31
CA MET A 49 36.17 -5.76 19.98
C MET A 49 36.44 -7.18 19.47
N ALA A 50 37.64 -7.70 19.68
CA ALA A 50 37.97 -9.09 19.37
C ALA A 50 37.14 -10.08 20.20
N GLY A 51 36.98 -9.85 21.51
CA GLY A 51 36.12 -10.67 22.37
C GLY A 51 34.64 -10.66 21.95
N ALA A 52 34.13 -9.51 21.53
CA ALA A 52 32.76 -9.37 21.03
C ALA A 52 32.54 -10.18 19.74
N PHE A 53 33.45 -10.08 18.76
CA PHE A 53 33.35 -10.87 17.53
C PHE A 53 33.63 -12.37 17.77
N ALA A 54 34.47 -12.71 18.75
CA ALA A 54 34.66 -14.10 19.18
C ALA A 54 33.38 -14.71 19.75
N THR A 55 32.54 -13.90 20.40
CA THR A 55 31.21 -14.35 20.83
C THR A 55 30.35 -14.80 19.66
N LEU A 56 30.35 -14.06 18.54
CA LEU A 56 29.62 -14.45 17.34
C LEU A 56 30.19 -15.72 16.71
N ALA A 57 31.52 -15.78 16.56
CA ALA A 57 32.22 -16.97 16.05
C ALA A 57 31.91 -18.23 16.88
N ASN A 58 31.74 -18.06 18.19
CA ASN A 58 31.48 -19.11 19.18
C ASN A 58 29.98 -19.29 19.47
N GLN A 59 29.11 -19.11 18.46
CA GLN A 59 27.66 -19.33 18.55
C GLN A 59 26.97 -18.58 19.71
N GLY A 60 27.43 -17.36 19.99
CA GLY A 60 26.86 -16.49 21.01
C GLY A 60 27.40 -16.69 22.42
N ARG A 61 28.47 -17.48 22.59
CA ARG A 61 29.14 -17.68 23.88
C ARG A 61 30.31 -16.72 24.06
N TYR A 62 30.19 -15.82 25.02
CA TYR A 62 31.26 -14.90 25.37
C TYR A 62 32.29 -15.58 26.27
N MET A 63 33.54 -15.51 25.87
CA MET A 63 34.69 -15.93 26.67
C MET A 63 35.58 -14.70 26.87
N GLU A 64 35.87 -14.37 28.11
CA GLU A 64 36.75 -13.25 28.42
C GLU A 64 38.17 -13.54 27.87
N PRO A 65 38.74 -12.65 27.03
CA PRO A 65 40.09 -12.83 26.52
C PRO A 65 41.12 -12.85 27.66
N TYR A 66 41.99 -13.86 27.67
CA TYR A 66 43.06 -13.99 28.65
C TYR A 66 44.39 -14.33 27.97
N ALA A 67 45.51 -14.02 28.64
CA ALA A 67 46.86 -14.27 28.12
C ALA A 67 47.64 -15.32 28.93
N ILE A 68 47.32 -15.50 30.22
CA ILE A 68 48.04 -16.40 31.12
C ILE A 68 47.24 -17.69 31.26
N GLN A 69 47.70 -18.77 30.64
CA GLN A 69 47.09 -20.10 30.79
C GLN A 69 47.54 -20.82 32.06
N ARG A 70 48.83 -20.73 32.38
CA ARG A 70 49.46 -21.54 33.43
C ARG A 70 50.70 -20.85 33.98
N ILE A 71 50.88 -20.89 35.30
CA ILE A 71 52.08 -20.43 36.01
C ILE A 71 52.61 -21.60 36.83
N GLU A 72 53.89 -21.91 36.66
CA GLU A 72 54.61 -22.91 37.45
C GLU A 72 55.81 -22.30 38.16
N ASP A 73 56.24 -22.90 39.27
CA ASP A 73 57.52 -22.59 39.88
C ASP A 73 58.68 -23.36 39.23
N ARG A 74 59.91 -23.11 39.70
CA ARG A 74 61.13 -23.79 39.22
C ARG A 74 61.16 -25.31 39.51
N GLN A 75 60.26 -25.81 40.35
CA GLN A 75 60.06 -27.23 40.66
C GLN A 75 58.98 -27.86 39.76
N ASN A 76 58.45 -27.13 38.76
CA ASN A 76 57.29 -27.49 37.95
C ASN A 76 56.00 -27.67 38.78
N GLN A 77 55.91 -27.05 39.96
CA GLN A 77 54.68 -27.05 40.74
C GLN A 77 53.71 -26.02 40.17
N LEU A 78 52.49 -26.44 39.88
CA LEU A 78 51.42 -25.58 39.39
C LEU A 78 51.03 -24.55 40.46
N LEU A 79 51.19 -23.26 40.13
CA LEU A 79 50.80 -22.13 40.98
C LEU A 79 49.47 -21.52 40.55
N PHE A 80 49.19 -21.53 39.24
CA PHE A 80 47.97 -21.00 38.66
C PHE A 80 47.66 -21.74 37.36
N GLU A 81 46.38 -22.00 37.13
CA GLU A 81 45.85 -22.48 35.85
C GLU A 81 44.56 -21.71 35.56
N HIS A 82 44.41 -21.20 34.34
CA HIS A 82 43.16 -20.57 33.93
C HIS A 82 42.08 -21.63 33.82
N ILE A 83 41.04 -21.49 34.65
CA ILE A 83 39.84 -22.32 34.60
C ILE A 83 38.82 -21.56 33.76
N PRO A 84 38.42 -22.08 32.58
CA PRO A 84 37.41 -21.43 31.75
C PRO A 84 36.10 -21.24 32.52
N ALA A 85 35.41 -20.14 32.25
CA ALA A 85 34.07 -19.90 32.81
C ALA A 85 33.11 -21.05 32.44
N ASP A 86 32.10 -21.28 33.29
CA ASP A 86 31.04 -22.25 33.02
C ASP A 86 30.40 -21.96 31.65
N PRO A 87 30.41 -22.91 30.70
CA PRO A 87 29.83 -22.71 29.36
C PRO A 87 28.36 -22.31 29.38
N THR A 88 27.61 -22.64 30.43
CA THR A 88 26.20 -22.26 30.58
C THR A 88 26.04 -20.78 30.91
N LEU A 89 26.97 -20.19 31.67
CA LEU A 89 27.00 -18.75 31.97
C LEU A 89 27.58 -17.91 30.82
N ALA A 90 28.29 -18.55 29.89
CA ALA A 90 28.88 -17.89 28.73
C ALA A 90 27.85 -17.54 27.64
N GLN A 91 26.67 -18.17 27.62
CA GLN A 91 25.69 -18.00 26.54
C GLN A 91 24.93 -16.66 26.66
N VAL A 92 25.42 -15.63 25.97
CA VAL A 92 24.91 -14.25 26.06
C VAL A 92 24.10 -13.80 24.84
N VAL A 93 24.30 -14.46 23.70
CA VAL A 93 23.52 -14.28 22.47
C VAL A 93 22.96 -15.64 22.07
N ARG A 94 21.73 -15.72 21.58
CA ARG A 94 21.18 -16.99 21.09
C ARG A 94 22.01 -17.53 19.91
N PRO A 95 22.26 -18.85 19.82
CA PRO A 95 22.99 -19.43 18.69
C PRO A 95 22.39 -19.06 17.33
N GLU A 96 21.06 -19.01 17.22
CA GLU A 96 20.39 -18.63 15.97
C GLU A 96 20.74 -17.19 15.56
N HIS A 97 20.69 -16.24 16.50
CA HIS A 97 21.01 -14.83 16.23
C HIS A 97 22.49 -14.63 15.91
N ALA A 98 23.38 -15.32 16.61
CA ALA A 98 24.81 -15.29 16.31
C ALA A 98 25.08 -15.82 14.89
N TYR A 99 24.46 -16.94 14.52
CA TYR A 99 24.60 -17.52 13.18
C TYR A 99 24.04 -16.61 12.08
N LEU A 100 22.88 -15.98 12.28
CA LEU A 100 22.32 -15.03 11.30
C LEU A 100 23.27 -13.84 11.07
N LEU A 101 23.87 -13.30 12.13
CA LEU A 101 24.90 -12.25 12.00
C LEU A 101 26.14 -12.77 11.28
N THR A 102 26.59 -13.99 11.58
CA THR A 102 27.72 -14.62 10.89
C THR A 102 27.44 -14.83 9.40
N ASP A 103 26.23 -15.25 9.03
CA ASP A 103 25.81 -15.45 7.65
C ASP A 103 25.92 -14.15 6.86
N ILE A 104 25.28 -13.07 7.35
CA ILE A 104 25.39 -11.70 6.81
C ILE A 104 26.86 -11.25 6.71
N LEU A 105 27.64 -11.50 7.76
CA LEU A 105 29.04 -11.11 7.81
C LEU A 105 29.97 -11.99 6.96
N SER A 106 29.49 -13.11 6.43
CA SER A 106 30.26 -14.00 5.55
C SER A 106 29.85 -13.92 4.08
N ASP A 107 28.70 -13.30 3.79
CA ASP A 107 28.20 -13.18 2.42
C ASP A 107 29.01 -12.15 1.61
N ASN A 108 29.77 -12.65 0.64
CA ASN A 108 30.50 -11.82 -0.31
C ASN A 108 29.58 -11.21 -1.38
N ASN A 109 28.47 -11.86 -1.74
CA ASN A 109 27.52 -11.34 -2.72
C ASN A 109 26.86 -10.07 -2.20
N ALA A 110 26.42 -10.06 -0.93
CA ALA A 110 25.91 -8.84 -0.28
C ALA A 110 26.91 -7.67 -0.26
N ARG A 111 28.22 -7.95 -0.29
CA ARG A 111 29.30 -6.94 -0.25
C ARG A 111 29.74 -6.42 -1.61
N GLN A 112 29.46 -7.17 -2.69
CA GLN A 112 29.95 -6.86 -4.02
C GLN A 112 29.63 -5.44 -4.51
N PRO A 113 28.44 -4.87 -4.27
CA PRO A 113 28.14 -3.52 -4.74
C PRO A 113 29.12 -2.45 -4.22
N GLU A 114 29.68 -2.66 -3.04
CA GLU A 114 30.61 -1.71 -2.40
C GLU A 114 32.08 -2.08 -2.66
N PHE A 115 32.45 -3.36 -2.51
CA PHE A 115 33.86 -3.77 -2.53
C PHE A 115 34.29 -4.53 -3.80
N GLY A 116 33.35 -4.90 -4.66
CA GLY A 116 33.59 -5.79 -5.79
C GLY A 116 33.79 -7.26 -5.38
N LEU A 117 33.84 -8.14 -6.39
CA LEU A 117 33.98 -9.59 -6.23
C LEU A 117 35.28 -10.00 -5.50
N SER A 118 36.39 -9.40 -5.90
CA SER A 118 37.71 -9.64 -5.33
C SER A 118 38.08 -8.48 -4.42
N ASN A 119 37.93 -8.68 -3.11
CA ASN A 119 38.15 -7.65 -2.11
C ASN A 119 38.96 -8.20 -0.92
N PRO A 120 39.58 -7.33 -0.09
CA PRO A 120 40.45 -7.77 1.00
C PRO A 120 39.74 -8.50 2.15
N LEU A 121 38.41 -8.62 2.13
CA LEU A 121 37.65 -9.38 3.13
C LEU A 121 37.48 -10.86 2.73
N VAL A 122 37.94 -11.26 1.55
CA VAL A 122 37.90 -12.64 1.06
C VAL A 122 39.23 -13.34 1.34
N ILE A 123 39.15 -14.54 1.91
CA ILE A 123 40.30 -15.45 2.08
C ILE A 123 40.07 -16.67 1.20
N ALA A 124 41.01 -16.95 0.31
CA ALA A 124 40.89 -18.06 -0.63
C ALA A 124 40.71 -19.39 0.12
N ASN A 125 39.74 -20.20 -0.31
CA ASN A 125 39.42 -21.53 0.23
C ASN A 125 38.92 -21.56 1.69
N HIS A 126 38.66 -20.43 2.35
CA HIS A 126 38.15 -20.40 3.72
C HIS A 126 36.89 -19.55 3.83
N GLN A 127 35.90 -20.03 4.56
CA GLN A 127 34.76 -19.21 4.96
C GLN A 127 35.21 -18.28 6.09
N VAL A 128 35.02 -16.98 5.89
CA VAL A 128 35.34 -15.96 6.89
C VAL A 128 34.18 -14.97 6.99
N ALA A 129 33.96 -14.47 8.19
CA ALA A 129 33.06 -13.38 8.46
C ALA A 129 33.87 -12.12 8.80
N ALA A 130 33.50 -10.96 8.26
CA ALA A 130 34.28 -9.73 8.50
C ALA A 130 33.44 -8.46 8.41
N LYS A 131 33.86 -7.41 9.11
CA LYS A 131 33.29 -6.07 9.03
C LYS A 131 34.39 -5.01 9.05
N THR A 132 34.24 -4.01 8.19
CA THR A 132 35.07 -2.80 8.15
C THR A 132 34.47 -1.69 9.01
N GLY A 133 35.33 -0.79 9.51
CA GLY A 133 34.91 0.43 10.20
C GLY A 133 35.80 1.60 9.80
N THR A 134 35.22 2.80 9.74
CA THR A 134 35.92 4.06 9.42
C THR A 134 35.32 5.15 10.28
N SER A 135 36.15 5.87 11.05
CA SER A 135 35.73 7.05 11.82
C SER A 135 36.39 8.30 11.24
N GLY A 136 35.69 9.43 11.30
CA GLY A 136 36.18 10.71 10.78
C GLY A 136 35.06 11.74 10.64
N THR A 137 35.41 13.00 10.36
CA THR A 137 34.38 14.02 10.07
C THR A 137 33.87 13.90 8.64
N ASN A 138 34.71 13.44 7.71
CA ASN A 138 34.39 13.16 6.32
C ASN A 138 35.50 12.27 5.69
N SER A 139 35.37 11.94 4.40
CA SER A 139 36.32 11.10 3.67
C SER A 139 37.74 11.67 3.54
N PHE A 140 37.94 12.96 3.82
CA PHE A 140 39.24 13.64 3.82
C PHE A 140 39.86 13.77 5.22
N ASP A 141 39.12 13.40 6.25
CA ASP A 141 39.46 13.61 7.66
C ASP A 141 39.13 12.35 8.47
N VAL A 142 39.81 11.26 8.11
CA VAL A 142 39.62 9.93 8.71
C VAL A 142 40.65 9.73 9.82
N ASN A 143 40.19 9.33 11.00
CA ASN A 143 41.01 9.17 12.20
C ASN A 143 41.30 7.70 12.47
N ASP A 144 40.27 6.85 12.41
CA ASP A 144 40.39 5.41 12.66
C ASP A 144 39.92 4.60 11.46
N ALA A 145 40.67 3.55 11.19
CA ALA A 145 40.31 2.51 10.24
C ALA A 145 40.35 1.14 10.94
N TRP A 146 39.26 0.40 10.82
CA TRP A 146 39.06 -0.89 11.46
C TRP A 146 38.77 -1.99 10.45
N THR A 147 39.24 -3.20 10.74
CA THR A 147 38.71 -4.44 10.18
C THR A 147 38.73 -5.50 11.26
N VAL A 148 37.56 -6.07 11.52
CA VAL A 148 37.39 -7.15 12.48
C VAL A 148 36.77 -8.31 11.75
N GLY A 149 37.35 -9.49 11.85
CA GLY A 149 36.83 -10.66 11.17
C GLY A 149 37.36 -11.96 11.76
N TYR A 150 36.69 -13.04 11.43
CA TYR A 150 36.88 -14.33 12.04
C TYR A 150 36.62 -15.49 11.07
N SER A 151 37.25 -16.63 11.38
CA SER A 151 36.84 -17.96 10.92
C SER A 151 36.25 -18.72 12.11
N PRO A 152 35.81 -19.99 11.95
CA PRO A 152 35.42 -20.81 13.10
C PRO A 152 36.51 -21.02 14.17
N GLU A 153 37.79 -20.75 13.88
CA GLU A 153 38.92 -21.05 14.78
C GLU A 153 39.62 -19.82 15.34
N VAL A 154 39.49 -18.65 14.71
CA VAL A 154 40.26 -17.46 15.09
C VAL A 154 39.48 -16.18 14.80
N VAL A 155 39.62 -15.20 15.68
CA VAL A 155 39.12 -13.83 15.51
C VAL A 155 40.29 -12.87 15.52
N THR A 156 40.28 -11.92 14.59
CA THR A 156 41.33 -10.90 14.47
C THR A 156 40.67 -9.52 14.36
N ALA A 157 41.06 -8.62 15.26
CA ALA A 157 40.70 -7.20 15.20
C ALA A 157 41.95 -6.39 14.80
N VAL A 158 41.83 -5.58 13.76
CA VAL A 158 42.87 -4.68 13.28
C VAL A 158 42.36 -3.25 13.35
N TRP A 159 43.12 -2.40 14.03
CA TRP A 159 42.94 -0.95 14.06
C TRP A 159 44.17 -0.27 13.47
N VAL A 160 43.94 0.79 12.71
CA VAL A 160 44.97 1.71 12.21
C VAL A 160 44.49 3.13 12.51
N GLY A 161 45.32 3.88 13.23
CA GLY A 161 45.04 5.25 13.64
C GLY A 161 46.31 5.91 14.19
N ASN A 162 46.30 7.24 14.30
CA ASN A 162 47.35 7.96 15.03
C ASN A 162 46.98 8.05 16.50
N THR A 163 47.96 7.87 17.40
CA THR A 163 47.73 7.86 18.86
C THR A 163 47.33 9.22 19.43
N ASP A 164 47.56 10.29 18.68
CA ASP A 164 47.13 11.67 19.01
C ASP A 164 45.77 12.03 18.39
N ASN A 165 45.07 11.05 17.80
CA ASN A 165 43.80 11.21 17.09
C ASN A 165 43.88 12.18 15.89
N SER A 166 45.07 12.45 15.36
CA SER A 166 45.21 13.16 14.10
C SER A 166 44.78 12.27 12.92
N PRO A 167 44.32 12.86 11.80
CA PRO A 167 43.85 12.08 10.65
C PRO A 167 44.96 11.19 10.06
N ILE A 168 44.63 9.94 9.73
CA ILE A 168 45.57 9.01 9.06
C ILE A 168 45.84 9.36 7.59
N GLY A 169 45.01 10.22 7.00
CA GLY A 169 45.20 10.75 5.66
C GLY A 169 43.92 10.79 4.82
N GLN A 170 43.99 11.54 3.73
CA GLN A 170 42.85 11.72 2.83
C GLN A 170 42.49 10.42 2.08
N GLY A 171 41.19 10.14 1.99
CA GLY A 171 40.66 9.01 1.24
C GLY A 171 40.93 7.64 1.87
N GLN A 172 41.45 7.59 3.10
CA GLN A 172 41.67 6.33 3.83
C GLN A 172 40.37 5.74 4.36
N SER A 173 40.35 4.44 4.63
CA SER A 173 39.19 3.74 5.19
C SER A 173 39.59 2.40 5.79
N GLY A 174 38.69 1.78 6.56
CA GLY A 174 38.86 0.41 7.05
C GLY A 174 39.28 -0.57 5.95
N THR A 175 38.64 -0.50 4.78
CA THR A 175 38.94 -1.37 3.63
C THR A 175 40.32 -1.11 3.01
N ARG A 176 40.83 0.13 3.06
CA ARG A 176 42.09 0.50 2.41
C ARG A 176 43.33 0.22 3.26
N VAL A 177 43.26 0.40 4.57
CA VAL A 177 44.45 0.29 5.44
C VAL A 177 44.37 -0.84 6.46
N ALA A 178 43.22 -1.10 7.07
CA ALA A 178 43.08 -2.16 8.07
C ALA A 178 42.83 -3.53 7.43
N ALA A 179 41.96 -3.61 6.42
CA ALA A 179 41.60 -4.86 5.78
C ALA A 179 42.78 -5.59 5.12
N PRO A 180 43.75 -4.94 4.45
CA PRO A 180 44.91 -5.64 3.90
C PRO A 180 45.81 -6.26 4.98
N ILE A 181 45.95 -5.61 6.14
CA ILE A 181 46.71 -6.15 7.29
C ILE A 181 45.98 -7.40 7.82
N TRP A 182 44.66 -7.29 8.03
CA TRP A 182 43.81 -8.40 8.45
C TRP A 182 43.89 -9.57 7.48
N ASN A 183 43.77 -9.30 6.17
CA ASN A 183 43.81 -10.31 5.13
C ASN A 183 45.14 -11.06 5.11
N ARG A 184 46.26 -10.34 5.19
CA ARG A 184 47.59 -10.94 5.21
C ARG A 184 47.76 -11.88 6.40
N PHE A 185 47.34 -11.45 7.59
CA PHE A 185 47.38 -12.28 8.79
C PHE A 185 46.50 -13.53 8.63
N MET A 186 45.23 -13.35 8.25
CA MET A 186 44.28 -14.46 8.12
C MET A 186 44.70 -15.45 7.04
N SER A 187 45.19 -14.97 5.89
CA SER A 187 45.69 -15.83 4.82
C SER A 187 46.90 -16.66 5.27
N GLN A 188 47.84 -16.05 6.00
CA GLN A 188 48.99 -16.78 6.54
C GLN A 188 48.59 -17.77 7.63
N TYR A 189 47.67 -17.39 8.52
CA TYR A 189 47.17 -18.27 9.56
C TYR A 189 46.42 -19.46 8.95
N LEU A 190 45.57 -19.25 7.94
CA LEU A 190 44.69 -20.29 7.40
C LEU A 190 45.34 -21.17 6.31
N ALA A 191 46.43 -20.74 5.66
CA ALA A 191 47.03 -21.41 4.49
C ALA A 191 47.24 -22.94 4.59
N ASN A 192 47.52 -23.47 5.79
CA ASN A 192 47.77 -24.90 6.02
C ASN A 192 46.76 -25.54 6.99
N ARG A 193 45.61 -24.89 7.21
CA ARG A 193 44.54 -25.39 8.08
C ARG A 193 43.41 -25.96 7.24
N GLN A 194 42.64 -26.87 7.82
CA GLN A 194 41.47 -27.42 7.15
C GLN A 194 40.43 -26.31 6.95
N PRO A 195 39.84 -26.17 5.75
CA PRO A 195 38.69 -25.30 5.56
C PRO A 195 37.52 -25.73 6.44
N LEU A 196 37.13 -24.86 7.37
CA LEU A 196 35.95 -25.05 8.20
C LEU A 196 34.82 -24.12 7.74
N VAL A 197 33.60 -24.54 8.04
CA VAL A 197 32.38 -23.77 7.80
C VAL A 197 31.70 -23.44 9.12
N PHE A 198 30.94 -22.35 9.15
CA PHE A 198 30.12 -22.02 10.31
C PHE A 198 28.99 -23.05 10.46
N THR A 199 28.85 -23.63 11.65
CA THR A 199 27.82 -24.65 11.90
C THR A 199 26.47 -23.98 12.12
N ARG A 200 25.50 -24.29 11.26
CA ARG A 200 24.12 -23.80 11.37
C ARG A 200 23.39 -24.47 12.54
N PRO A 201 22.86 -23.69 13.51
CA PRO A 201 22.02 -24.22 14.58
C PRO A 201 20.72 -24.82 14.03
N SER A 202 20.17 -25.85 14.69
CA SER A 202 18.92 -26.50 14.29
C SER A 202 17.70 -25.57 14.33
N GLY A 203 17.76 -24.49 15.12
CA GLY A 203 16.72 -23.46 15.21
C GLY A 203 16.71 -22.45 14.05
N VAL A 204 17.61 -22.55 13.06
CA VAL A 204 17.63 -21.66 11.89
C VAL A 204 16.95 -22.33 10.71
N THR A 205 15.90 -21.73 10.16
CA THR A 205 15.17 -22.19 8.97
C THR A 205 15.40 -21.30 7.76
N THR A 206 15.16 -21.82 6.56
CA THR A 206 15.22 -21.06 5.30
C THR A 206 13.81 -20.89 4.78
N THR A 207 13.42 -19.66 4.45
CA THR A 207 12.09 -19.30 3.99
C THR A 207 12.20 -18.43 2.75
N ASN A 208 11.41 -18.71 1.72
CA ASN A 208 11.29 -17.80 0.58
C ASN A 208 10.41 -16.61 0.97
N ILE A 209 10.97 -15.41 0.89
CA ILE A 209 10.30 -14.14 1.17
C ILE A 209 10.13 -13.34 -0.11
N CYS A 210 9.21 -12.38 -0.10
CA CYS A 210 9.15 -11.39 -1.15
C CYS A 210 10.38 -10.48 -1.10
N ARG A 211 11.06 -10.30 -2.23
CA ARG A 211 12.32 -9.53 -2.30
C ARG A 211 12.14 -8.11 -1.77
N ASP A 212 11.04 -7.47 -2.12
CA ASP A 212 10.87 -6.04 -1.82
C ASP A 212 10.38 -5.79 -0.40
N SER A 213 9.46 -6.61 0.12
CA SER A 213 8.80 -6.36 1.42
C SER A 213 9.39 -7.16 2.58
N GLY A 214 10.06 -8.27 2.29
CA GLY A 214 10.57 -9.20 3.30
C GLY A 214 9.49 -10.05 3.97
N THR A 215 8.22 -9.94 3.57
CA THR A 215 7.13 -10.79 4.07
C THR A 215 7.13 -12.15 3.36
N LEU A 216 6.30 -13.08 3.82
CA LEU A 216 5.88 -14.19 2.96
C LEU A 216 5.28 -13.65 1.65
N PRO A 217 5.48 -14.33 0.49
CA PRO A 217 5.04 -13.81 -0.80
C PRO A 217 3.52 -13.61 -0.86
N GLY A 218 3.09 -12.34 -1.01
CA GLY A 218 1.70 -11.99 -1.26
C GLY A 218 1.34 -11.96 -2.74
N PRO A 219 0.08 -11.66 -3.10
CA PRO A 219 -0.38 -11.59 -4.49
C PRO A 219 0.38 -10.58 -5.36
N GLY A 220 0.97 -9.54 -4.75
CA GLY A 220 1.74 -8.51 -5.42
C GLY A 220 3.23 -8.81 -5.56
N CYS A 221 3.70 -9.96 -5.08
CA CYS A 221 5.12 -10.26 -5.08
C CYS A 221 5.61 -10.76 -6.45
N SER A 222 6.43 -9.97 -7.13
CA SER A 222 6.99 -10.33 -8.45
C SER A 222 8.23 -11.21 -8.38
N GLU A 223 9.02 -11.11 -7.30
CA GLU A 223 10.27 -11.85 -7.13
C GLU A 223 10.42 -12.32 -5.69
N THR A 224 10.87 -13.57 -5.52
CA THR A 224 11.14 -14.15 -4.21
C THR A 224 12.63 -14.45 -4.04
N ILE A 225 13.11 -14.34 -2.82
CA ILE A 225 14.48 -14.71 -2.44
C ILE A 225 14.46 -15.65 -1.23
N PRO A 226 15.35 -16.66 -1.16
CA PRO A 226 15.52 -17.45 0.04
C PRO A 226 16.25 -16.64 1.10
N GLU A 227 15.76 -16.64 2.33
CA GLU A 227 16.38 -15.95 3.47
C GLU A 227 16.33 -16.83 4.73
N LEU A 228 17.29 -16.62 5.64
CA LEU A 228 17.41 -17.34 6.89
C LEU A 228 16.66 -16.63 8.04
N PHE A 229 15.96 -17.41 8.85
CA PHE A 229 15.24 -16.94 10.03
C PHE A 229 15.50 -17.85 11.23
N ALA A 230 15.46 -17.30 12.43
CA ALA A 230 15.23 -18.12 13.61
C ALA A 230 13.80 -18.69 13.52
N ALA A 231 13.61 -19.98 13.75
CA ALA A 231 12.35 -20.68 13.47
C ALA A 231 11.17 -20.15 14.30
N ASP A 232 11.45 -19.57 15.48
CA ASP A 232 10.48 -18.91 16.36
C ASP A 232 10.25 -17.43 16.00
N GLN A 233 10.94 -16.89 15.00
CA GLN A 233 10.85 -15.51 14.52
C GLN A 233 10.74 -15.51 12.98
N PRO A 234 9.67 -16.10 12.41
CA PRO A 234 9.47 -16.15 10.96
C PRO A 234 9.24 -14.74 10.35
N PRO A 235 9.33 -14.61 9.02
CA PRO A 235 8.95 -13.37 8.35
C PRO A 235 7.48 -13.02 8.60
N LEU A 236 7.13 -11.75 8.38
CA LEU A 236 5.75 -11.29 8.46
C LEU A 236 4.86 -12.04 7.43
N PRO A 237 3.56 -12.23 7.73
CA PRO A 237 2.64 -12.93 6.85
C PRO A 237 2.36 -12.20 5.53
N ALA A 238 1.87 -12.94 4.54
CA ALA A 238 1.66 -12.45 3.16
C ALA A 238 0.57 -11.37 3.02
N ASP A 239 -0.32 -11.25 4.00
CA ASP A 239 -1.33 -10.19 4.07
C ASP A 239 -0.75 -8.84 4.54
N GLN A 240 0.49 -8.82 5.01
CA GLN A 240 1.27 -7.62 5.35
C GLN A 240 2.23 -7.19 4.25
N ASP A 241 2.15 -7.78 3.06
CA ASP A 241 2.92 -7.37 1.88
C ASP A 241 2.47 -5.96 1.38
N PHE A 242 3.15 -5.40 0.38
CA PHE A 242 2.83 -4.07 -0.15
C PHE A 242 1.46 -4.00 -0.84
N ILE A 243 0.99 -5.11 -1.42
CA ILE A 243 -0.36 -5.18 -2.01
C ILE A 243 -1.27 -5.87 -1.03
N GLN A 244 -2.17 -5.10 -0.43
CA GLN A 244 -3.13 -5.60 0.53
C GLN A 244 -4.54 -5.52 -0.04
N LYS A 245 -5.22 -6.67 -0.02
CA LYS A 245 -6.60 -6.77 -0.46
C LYS A 245 -7.53 -6.20 0.59
N ARG A 246 -8.51 -5.39 0.18
CA ARG A 246 -9.58 -4.87 1.03
C ARG A 246 -10.91 -5.00 0.32
N GLN A 247 -11.93 -5.33 1.10
CA GLN A 247 -13.30 -5.37 0.63
C GLN A 247 -13.88 -3.96 0.67
N ILE A 248 -14.39 -3.51 -0.47
CA ILE A 248 -14.94 -2.17 -0.67
C ILE A 248 -16.39 -2.31 -1.06
N ASP A 249 -17.25 -1.53 -0.42
CA ASP A 249 -18.65 -1.40 -0.82
C ASP A 249 -18.73 -0.54 -2.07
N LEU A 250 -19.33 -1.07 -3.13
CA LEU A 250 -19.33 -0.42 -4.44
C LEU A 250 -20.26 0.80 -4.51
N TRP A 251 -21.23 0.91 -3.60
CA TRP A 251 -22.16 2.05 -3.52
C TRP A 251 -21.55 3.27 -2.83
N SER A 252 -20.84 3.05 -1.72
CA SER A 252 -20.28 4.12 -0.89
C SER A 252 -18.79 4.36 -1.12
N GLY A 253 -18.06 3.39 -1.68
CA GLY A 253 -16.60 3.42 -1.78
C GLY A 253 -15.88 3.22 -0.44
N LEU A 254 -16.60 2.85 0.63
CA LEU A 254 -16.06 2.64 1.98
C LEU A 254 -15.62 1.18 2.21
N LEU A 255 -14.87 0.91 3.28
CA LEU A 255 -14.53 -0.47 3.66
C LEU A 255 -15.81 -1.25 3.98
N ALA A 256 -16.04 -2.34 3.25
CA ALA A 256 -17.19 -3.21 3.45
C ALA A 256 -17.11 -3.96 4.78
N ASN A 257 -18.27 -4.17 5.38
CA ASN A 257 -18.47 -4.97 6.59
C ASN A 257 -19.89 -5.53 6.58
N GLU A 258 -20.34 -6.11 7.68
CA GLU A 258 -21.69 -6.69 7.80
C GLU A 258 -22.82 -5.70 7.49
N SER A 259 -22.59 -4.40 7.67
CA SER A 259 -23.57 -3.39 7.29
C SER A 259 -23.75 -3.37 5.78
N CYS A 260 -22.68 -3.43 4.99
CA CYS A 260 -22.66 -3.19 3.54
C CYS A 260 -22.09 -4.39 2.77
N ALA A 261 -22.82 -5.50 2.81
CA ALA A 261 -22.40 -6.79 2.24
C ALA A 261 -23.00 -7.11 0.86
N ASP A 262 -23.87 -6.26 0.34
CA ASP A 262 -24.72 -6.55 -0.83
C ASP A 262 -24.06 -6.22 -2.18
N ALA A 263 -23.03 -5.38 -2.21
CA ALA A 263 -22.29 -5.03 -3.42
C ALA A 263 -20.81 -4.79 -3.08
N VAL A 264 -20.09 -5.88 -2.80
CA VAL A 264 -18.70 -5.82 -2.35
C VAL A 264 -17.74 -6.21 -3.47
N TYR A 265 -16.65 -5.46 -3.58
CA TYR A 265 -15.52 -5.79 -4.45
C TYR A 265 -14.22 -5.89 -3.66
N GLU A 266 -13.40 -6.91 -3.94
CA GLU A 266 -12.08 -7.08 -3.34
C GLU A 266 -11.04 -6.33 -4.18
N ALA A 267 -10.70 -5.11 -3.76
CA ALA A 267 -9.68 -4.30 -4.40
C ALA A 267 -8.30 -4.48 -3.76
N GLY A 268 -7.25 -4.42 -4.57
CA GLY A 268 -5.86 -4.44 -4.11
C GLY A 268 -5.34 -3.01 -3.91
N PHE A 269 -4.76 -2.74 -2.74
CA PHE A 269 -4.22 -1.43 -2.40
C PHE A 269 -2.73 -1.51 -2.13
N PHE A 270 -1.99 -0.54 -2.67
CA PHE A 270 -0.60 -0.36 -2.31
C PHE A 270 -0.50 0.26 -0.90
N THR A 271 0.26 -0.40 -0.03
CA THR A 271 0.47 -0.01 1.37
C THR A 271 1.91 0.42 1.56
N LEU A 272 2.11 1.62 2.09
CA LEU A 272 3.44 2.11 2.45
C LEU A 272 3.90 1.48 3.77
N LEU A 273 4.69 0.42 3.66
CA LEU A 273 5.30 -0.25 4.80
C LEU A 273 6.47 0.59 5.32
N VAL A 274 6.36 1.05 6.57
CA VAL A 274 7.40 1.84 7.25
C VAL A 274 7.72 1.18 8.58
N ASN A 275 8.98 0.84 8.78
CA ASN A 275 9.51 0.41 10.08
C ASN A 275 10.02 1.63 10.87
N ALA A 276 9.09 2.40 11.45
CA ALA A 276 9.39 3.59 12.26
C ALA A 276 8.53 3.67 13.52
N ARG A 277 8.98 4.45 14.52
CA ARG A 277 8.23 4.57 15.77
C ARG A 277 6.84 5.10 15.47
N PRO A 278 5.78 4.75 16.23
CA PRO A 278 4.43 5.17 15.91
C PRO A 278 4.27 6.69 15.70
N ASP A 279 5.03 7.51 16.43
CA ASP A 279 5.07 8.97 16.31
C ASP A 279 5.70 9.48 15.00
N ILE A 280 6.53 8.66 14.35
CA ILE A 280 7.31 9.00 13.16
C ILE A 280 6.73 8.37 11.89
N VAL A 281 5.96 7.28 12.00
CA VAL A 281 5.35 6.58 10.85
C VAL A 281 4.65 7.53 9.87
N PRO A 282 3.79 8.48 10.30
CA PRO A 282 3.08 9.37 9.35
C PRO A 282 4.03 10.21 8.49
N ARG A 283 5.12 10.72 9.09
CA ARG A 283 6.14 11.50 8.40
C ARG A 283 6.86 10.65 7.36
N GLU A 284 7.31 9.45 7.73
CA GLU A 284 8.04 8.58 6.83
C GLU A 284 7.16 8.06 5.68
N GLN A 285 5.88 7.79 5.95
CA GLN A 285 4.91 7.45 4.90
C GLN A 285 4.71 8.62 3.93
N GLN A 286 4.66 9.86 4.43
CA GLN A 286 4.59 11.05 3.58
C GLN A 286 5.84 11.18 2.70
N LEU A 287 7.04 11.02 3.27
CA LEU A 287 8.30 11.08 2.52
C LEU A 287 8.40 9.97 1.47
N ALA A 288 7.98 8.75 1.81
CA ALA A 288 7.96 7.63 0.88
C ALA A 288 6.99 7.88 -0.29
N ARG A 289 5.81 8.47 -0.02
CA ARG A 289 4.88 8.90 -1.07
C ARG A 289 5.50 9.97 -1.95
N GLN A 290 6.04 11.03 -1.38
CA GLN A 290 6.68 12.11 -2.14
C GLN A 290 7.79 11.56 -3.04
N TRP A 291 8.60 10.64 -2.52
CA TRP A 291 9.62 9.98 -3.33
C TRP A 291 9.01 9.21 -4.53
N LEU A 292 7.98 8.39 -4.30
CA LEU A 292 7.30 7.61 -5.34
C LEU A 292 6.62 8.49 -6.40
N GLU A 293 5.94 9.56 -6.00
CA GLU A 293 5.08 10.36 -6.87
C GLU A 293 5.85 11.49 -7.55
N GLU A 294 6.80 12.13 -6.85
CA GLU A 294 7.45 13.37 -7.29
C GLU A 294 8.82 13.14 -7.95
N THR A 295 9.53 12.06 -7.63
CA THR A 295 10.87 11.79 -8.20
C THR A 295 10.82 10.86 -9.42
N SER A 296 11.77 11.00 -10.36
CA SER A 296 11.90 10.06 -11.47
C SER A 296 12.26 8.66 -10.99
N GLY A 297 13.19 8.54 -10.04
CA GLY A 297 13.60 7.25 -9.48
C GLY A 297 12.45 6.49 -8.81
N GLY A 298 11.56 7.18 -8.11
CA GLY A 298 10.36 6.61 -7.52
C GLY A 298 9.35 6.13 -8.57
N ARG A 299 9.05 6.96 -9.58
CA ARG A 299 8.15 6.59 -10.68
C ARG A 299 8.68 5.40 -11.50
N ASP A 300 9.99 5.36 -11.76
CA ASP A 300 10.64 4.24 -12.45
C ASP A 300 10.64 2.95 -11.61
N TRP A 301 10.77 3.08 -10.28
CA TRP A 301 10.66 1.95 -9.36
C TRP A 301 9.23 1.39 -9.34
N ALA A 302 8.22 2.26 -9.30
CA ALA A 302 6.81 1.90 -9.31
C ALA A 302 6.37 1.27 -10.63
N ALA A 303 6.76 1.86 -11.77
CA ALA A 303 6.45 1.36 -13.10
C ALA A 303 6.99 -0.06 -13.34
N ARG A 304 8.22 -0.35 -12.87
CA ARG A 304 8.81 -1.71 -12.94
C ARG A 304 8.03 -2.77 -12.16
N ARG A 305 7.15 -2.35 -11.24
CA ARG A 305 6.32 -3.20 -10.38
C ARG A 305 4.84 -3.12 -10.72
N ASN A 306 4.47 -2.48 -11.83
CA ASN A 306 3.09 -2.21 -12.21
C ASN A 306 2.27 -1.50 -11.11
N ILE A 307 2.92 -0.62 -10.34
CA ILE A 307 2.26 0.21 -9.33
C ILE A 307 1.83 1.51 -9.98
N ALA A 308 0.53 1.81 -9.94
CA ALA A 308 -0.04 3.04 -10.45
C ALA A 308 0.30 4.25 -9.55
N ILE A 309 0.58 5.39 -10.18
CA ILE A 309 0.88 6.67 -9.53
C ILE A 309 -0.08 7.74 -10.11
N PRO A 310 -0.71 8.59 -9.27
CA PRO A 310 -0.59 8.68 -7.81
C PRO A 310 -1.11 7.44 -7.08
N LEU A 311 -0.60 7.19 -5.89
CA LEU A 311 -0.97 5.99 -5.13
C LEU A 311 -2.43 6.03 -4.73
N GLN A 312 -3.20 5.04 -5.16
CA GLN A 312 -4.54 4.81 -4.68
C GLN A 312 -4.51 4.13 -3.32
N LEU A 313 -4.87 4.87 -2.28
CA LEU A 313 -4.89 4.37 -0.91
C LEU A 313 -6.19 3.66 -0.57
N PRO A 314 -6.16 2.70 0.37
CA PRO A 314 -7.39 2.11 0.87
C PRO A 314 -8.22 3.17 1.60
N PRO A 315 -9.56 3.14 1.49
CA PRO A 315 -10.40 3.93 2.36
C PRO A 315 -10.15 3.54 3.81
N THR A 316 -10.17 4.53 4.71
CA THR A 316 -9.91 4.32 6.15
C THR A 316 -11.19 4.25 6.96
N VAL A 317 -12.33 4.59 6.36
CA VAL A 317 -13.64 4.64 7.01
C VAL A 317 -14.41 3.37 6.67
N ALA A 318 -14.94 2.72 7.71
CA ALA A 318 -15.82 1.57 7.57
C ALA A 318 -17.24 2.01 7.21
N CYS A 319 -17.90 1.20 6.38
CA CYS A 319 -19.29 1.42 6.02
C CYS A 319 -20.20 1.34 7.25
N ASN A 320 -21.29 2.11 7.26
CA ASN A 320 -22.28 2.13 8.35
C ASN A 320 -23.70 2.01 7.79
N SER A 321 -24.71 1.98 8.66
CA SER A 321 -26.12 1.87 8.26
C SER A 321 -26.68 3.08 7.51
N GLU A 322 -25.97 4.21 7.52
CA GLU A 322 -26.33 5.44 6.81
C GLU A 322 -25.66 5.54 5.43
N ALA A 323 -24.88 4.52 5.06
CA ALA A 323 -24.21 4.49 3.77
C ALA A 323 -25.22 4.56 2.62
N VAL A 324 -24.79 5.29 1.59
CA VAL A 324 -25.49 5.52 0.33
C VAL A 324 -25.96 4.18 -0.25
N ARG A 325 -27.27 4.02 -0.42
CA ARG A 325 -27.87 2.86 -1.08
C ARG A 325 -29.01 3.32 -1.93
N ALA A 326 -29.00 2.94 -3.20
CA ALA A 326 -30.13 3.17 -4.07
C ALA A 326 -30.75 1.83 -4.47
N GLU A 327 -32.05 1.70 -4.30
CA GLU A 327 -32.83 0.57 -4.79
C GLU A 327 -33.85 1.06 -5.81
N ILE A 328 -34.09 0.27 -6.86
CA ILE A 328 -35.18 0.52 -7.80
C ILE A 328 -36.25 -0.55 -7.63
N ARG A 329 -37.50 -0.13 -7.53
CA ARG A 329 -38.67 -1.01 -7.45
C ARG A 329 -39.65 -0.65 -8.55
N LEU A 330 -40.07 -1.65 -9.31
CA LEU A 330 -41.12 -1.49 -10.29
C LEU A 330 -42.47 -1.80 -9.63
N GLU A 331 -43.40 -0.85 -9.72
CA GLU A 331 -44.73 -0.94 -9.09
C GLU A 331 -45.83 -1.25 -10.12
N ARG A 332 -45.70 -0.70 -11.34
CA ARG A 332 -46.59 -0.98 -12.47
C ARG A 332 -45.81 -1.10 -13.78
N PRO A 333 -46.24 -1.97 -14.71
CA PRO A 333 -47.34 -2.94 -14.58
C PRO A 333 -47.04 -4.04 -13.55
N LEU A 334 -48.05 -4.76 -13.07
CA LEU A 334 -47.87 -5.88 -12.16
C LEU A 334 -47.22 -7.05 -12.89
N ASN A 335 -46.50 -7.89 -12.15
CA ASN A 335 -45.89 -9.08 -12.70
C ASN A 335 -46.96 -10.03 -13.27
N GLY A 336 -46.87 -10.33 -14.56
CA GLY A 336 -47.82 -11.12 -15.34
C GLY A 336 -49.01 -10.33 -15.91
N GLU A 337 -49.07 -9.00 -15.73
CA GLU A 337 -50.16 -8.17 -16.23
C GLU A 337 -50.21 -8.18 -17.77
N GLU A 338 -51.43 -8.23 -18.31
CA GLU A 338 -51.66 -8.09 -19.75
C GLU A 338 -51.66 -6.60 -20.11
N VAL A 339 -50.85 -6.22 -21.10
CA VAL A 339 -50.64 -4.83 -21.49
C VAL A 339 -50.75 -4.65 -23.00
N SER A 340 -51.20 -3.47 -23.44
CA SER A 340 -51.35 -3.13 -24.85
C SER A 340 -51.29 -1.62 -25.06
N GLU A 341 -51.06 -1.20 -26.31
CA GLU A 341 -50.91 0.20 -26.71
C GLU A 341 -49.81 0.89 -25.89
N THR A 342 -50.16 1.87 -25.05
CA THR A 342 -49.22 2.64 -24.25
C THR A 342 -49.19 2.16 -22.80
N VAL A 343 -48.02 1.76 -22.33
CA VAL A 343 -47.80 1.25 -20.97
C VAL A 343 -46.98 2.25 -20.15
N ASN A 344 -47.58 2.77 -19.08
CA ASN A 344 -46.87 3.60 -18.13
C ASN A 344 -46.15 2.72 -17.11
N ILE A 345 -44.82 2.60 -17.25
CA ILE A 345 -43.98 1.89 -16.31
C ILE A 345 -43.76 2.83 -15.12
N ARG A 346 -44.35 2.47 -13.97
CA ARG A 346 -44.20 3.23 -12.73
C ARG A 346 -43.34 2.46 -11.75
N GLY A 347 -42.57 3.21 -11.00
CA GLY A 347 -41.74 2.64 -9.96
C GLY A 347 -41.19 3.71 -9.05
N ARG A 348 -40.34 3.28 -8.15
CA ARG A 348 -39.73 4.11 -7.13
C ARG A 348 -38.25 3.79 -7.05
N ILE A 349 -37.45 4.84 -7.00
CA ILE A 349 -36.06 4.76 -6.58
C ILE A 349 -36.03 5.16 -5.11
N GLU A 350 -35.52 4.30 -4.24
CA GLU A 350 -35.40 4.55 -2.80
C GLU A 350 -33.94 4.76 -2.43
N GLY A 351 -33.70 5.62 -1.44
CA GLY A 351 -32.36 5.95 -0.95
C GLY A 351 -31.59 6.95 -1.84
N THR A 352 -30.27 6.96 -1.75
CA THR A 352 -29.41 7.98 -2.36
C THR A 352 -28.25 7.33 -3.14
N GLY A 353 -27.60 8.08 -4.04
CA GLY A 353 -26.39 7.65 -4.74
C GLY A 353 -26.58 7.06 -6.14
N ALA A 354 -27.82 6.88 -6.58
CA ALA A 354 -28.07 6.55 -7.97
C ALA A 354 -27.69 7.75 -8.87
N THR A 355 -26.90 7.47 -9.90
CA THR A 355 -26.44 8.43 -10.92
C THR A 355 -27.32 8.38 -12.16
N GLY A 356 -28.08 7.31 -12.35
CA GLY A 356 -29.06 7.17 -13.42
C GLY A 356 -29.80 5.84 -13.36
N TYR A 357 -30.78 5.68 -14.24
CA TYR A 357 -31.45 4.41 -14.47
C TYR A 357 -31.76 4.21 -15.95
N ARG A 358 -31.91 2.96 -16.35
CA ARG A 358 -32.32 2.55 -17.69
C ARG A 358 -33.44 1.53 -17.61
N ILE A 359 -34.49 1.77 -18.38
CA ILE A 359 -35.62 0.84 -18.55
C ILE A 359 -35.51 0.20 -19.93
N GLU A 360 -35.54 -1.12 -19.94
CA GLU A 360 -35.41 -1.94 -21.13
C GLU A 360 -36.51 -3.01 -21.17
N TYR A 361 -36.84 -3.50 -22.36
CA TYR A 361 -37.65 -4.69 -22.53
C TYR A 361 -36.92 -5.74 -23.37
N GLY A 362 -37.26 -7.01 -23.14
CA GLY A 362 -36.80 -8.12 -23.94
C GLY A 362 -37.85 -9.22 -24.01
N ARG A 363 -37.83 -10.01 -25.08
CA ARG A 363 -38.81 -11.07 -25.31
C ARG A 363 -38.52 -12.31 -24.46
N GLY A 364 -39.57 -12.87 -23.87
CA GLY A 364 -39.52 -14.07 -23.02
C GLY A 364 -39.12 -13.75 -21.58
N GLU A 365 -39.17 -14.76 -20.71
CA GLU A 365 -38.88 -14.58 -19.28
C GLU A 365 -37.42 -14.20 -19.00
N ASN A 366 -36.50 -14.76 -19.80
CA ASN A 366 -35.06 -14.49 -19.73
C ASN A 366 -34.54 -14.08 -21.12
N PRO A 367 -34.71 -12.81 -21.51
CA PRO A 367 -34.33 -12.34 -22.83
C PRO A 367 -32.82 -12.41 -23.08
N GLY A 368 -32.43 -12.89 -24.27
CA GLY A 368 -31.04 -12.82 -24.74
C GLY A 368 -30.66 -11.48 -25.37
N GLY A 369 -31.64 -10.59 -25.61
CA GLY A 369 -31.45 -9.27 -26.18
C GLY A 369 -32.45 -8.27 -25.59
N TRP A 370 -31.99 -7.03 -25.43
CA TRP A 370 -32.71 -5.95 -24.76
C TRP A 370 -32.85 -4.74 -25.67
N ARG A 371 -33.95 -4.02 -25.53
CA ARG A 371 -34.19 -2.75 -26.20
C ARG A 371 -34.50 -1.68 -25.16
N THR A 372 -33.83 -0.54 -25.27
CA THR A 372 -34.04 0.60 -24.37
C THR A 372 -35.36 1.28 -24.65
N ILE A 373 -36.17 1.46 -23.60
CA ILE A 373 -37.39 2.29 -23.60
C ILE A 373 -37.00 3.70 -23.18
N HIS A 374 -36.24 3.79 -22.10
CA HIS A 374 -35.88 5.06 -21.49
C HIS A 374 -34.55 4.94 -20.75
N GLU A 375 -33.79 6.03 -20.74
CA GLU A 375 -32.56 6.16 -19.96
C GLU A 375 -32.48 7.59 -19.45
N GLN A 376 -32.17 7.75 -18.17
CA GLN A 376 -32.12 9.05 -17.51
C GLN A 376 -30.97 9.10 -16.51
N SER A 377 -30.20 10.18 -16.57
CA SER A 377 -29.21 10.54 -15.55
C SER A 377 -29.83 11.43 -14.46
N ALA A 378 -29.23 11.42 -13.27
CA ALA A 378 -29.60 12.30 -12.17
C ALA A 378 -29.46 13.79 -12.55
N PRO A 379 -30.25 14.70 -11.93
CA PRO A 379 -31.25 14.46 -10.89
C PRO A 379 -32.58 13.96 -11.46
N PHE A 380 -33.23 13.06 -10.72
CA PHE A 380 -34.60 12.58 -11.01
C PHE A 380 -35.53 12.95 -9.85
N LEU A 381 -36.81 13.21 -10.17
CA LEU A 381 -37.83 13.53 -9.17
C LEU A 381 -38.19 12.26 -8.39
N LEU A 382 -38.03 12.29 -7.07
CA LEU A 382 -38.22 11.13 -6.20
C LEU A 382 -39.63 11.09 -5.61
N ALA A 383 -40.55 10.36 -6.25
CA ALA A 383 -41.56 9.44 -5.68
C ALA A 383 -42.76 9.21 -6.65
N GLY A 384 -42.93 7.97 -7.14
CA GLY A 384 -44.18 7.49 -7.76
C GLY A 384 -44.49 7.93 -9.19
N ASP A 385 -43.57 8.65 -9.83
CA ASP A 385 -43.71 9.10 -11.21
C ASP A 385 -43.48 7.97 -12.23
N THR A 386 -44.00 8.19 -13.44
CA THR A 386 -43.77 7.30 -14.58
C THR A 386 -42.27 7.29 -14.91
N LEU A 387 -41.61 6.14 -14.71
CA LEU A 387 -40.20 5.93 -15.04
C LEU A 387 -39.98 5.84 -16.55
N ALA A 388 -40.96 5.30 -17.28
CA ALA A 388 -40.93 5.24 -18.73
C ALA A 388 -42.33 5.07 -19.28
N VAL A 389 -42.55 5.59 -20.49
CA VAL A 389 -43.74 5.29 -21.29
C VAL A 389 -43.31 4.37 -22.42
N TRP A 390 -43.90 3.18 -22.47
CA TRP A 390 -43.58 2.18 -23.48
C TRP A 390 -44.73 2.04 -24.47
N ASP A 391 -44.47 2.28 -25.75
CA ASP A 391 -45.42 1.95 -26.81
C ASP A 391 -45.21 0.49 -27.26
N THR A 392 -46.15 -0.37 -26.88
CA THR A 392 -46.11 -1.79 -27.23
C THR A 392 -46.44 -2.04 -28.70
N ASN A 393 -46.93 -1.05 -29.46
CA ASN A 393 -47.07 -1.20 -30.91
C ASN A 393 -45.71 -1.30 -31.63
N GLU A 394 -44.62 -0.90 -30.96
CA GLU A 394 -43.25 -1.07 -31.48
C GLU A 394 -42.75 -2.52 -31.39
N VAL A 395 -43.45 -3.41 -30.66
CA VAL A 395 -43.13 -4.84 -30.65
C VAL A 395 -43.84 -5.56 -31.79
N SER A 396 -43.09 -6.39 -32.51
CA SER A 396 -43.59 -7.07 -33.71
C SER A 396 -44.46 -8.29 -33.41
N GLU A 397 -44.43 -8.83 -32.19
CA GLU A 397 -45.12 -10.07 -31.83
C GLU A 397 -45.75 -9.96 -30.43
N PRO A 398 -47.02 -10.34 -30.26
CA PRO A 398 -47.61 -10.47 -28.92
C PRO A 398 -47.00 -11.65 -28.16
N GLY A 399 -47.01 -11.59 -26.83
CA GLY A 399 -46.47 -12.65 -25.97
C GLY A 399 -45.85 -12.12 -24.69
N VAL A 400 -45.08 -12.99 -24.01
CA VAL A 400 -44.42 -12.64 -22.75
C VAL A 400 -43.17 -11.80 -23.00
N TYR A 401 -43.06 -10.69 -22.30
CA TYR A 401 -41.90 -9.80 -22.29
C TYR A 401 -41.46 -9.55 -20.85
N THR A 402 -40.15 -9.42 -20.65
CA THR A 402 -39.58 -8.95 -19.38
C THR A 402 -39.21 -7.49 -19.52
N ILE A 403 -39.74 -6.67 -18.61
CA ILE A 403 -39.28 -5.30 -18.39
C ILE A 403 -38.19 -5.35 -17.32
N ARG A 404 -37.04 -4.75 -17.61
CA ARG A 404 -35.90 -4.62 -16.71
C ARG A 404 -35.65 -3.15 -16.44
N ALA A 405 -35.52 -2.81 -15.16
CA ALA A 405 -35.02 -1.52 -14.72
C ALA A 405 -33.64 -1.72 -14.09
N THR A 406 -32.62 -1.14 -14.71
CA THR A 406 -31.24 -1.15 -14.21
C THR A 406 -30.96 0.22 -13.60
N LEU A 407 -30.69 0.25 -12.31
CA LEU A 407 -30.25 1.43 -11.56
C LEU A 407 -28.72 1.44 -11.54
N PHE A 408 -28.13 2.58 -11.88
CA PHE A 408 -26.68 2.80 -11.86
C PHE A 408 -26.32 3.69 -10.67
N GLY A 409 -25.32 3.25 -9.90
CA GLY A 409 -24.67 4.03 -8.85
C GLY A 409 -23.45 4.78 -9.37
N PRO A 410 -22.58 5.27 -8.46
CA PRO A 410 -21.36 5.96 -8.87
C PRO A 410 -20.38 5.00 -9.54
N ASP A 411 -19.55 5.56 -10.42
CA ASP A 411 -18.38 4.87 -10.97
C ASP A 411 -17.44 4.47 -9.84
N ASN A 412 -16.88 3.27 -9.92
CA ASN A 412 -16.07 2.74 -8.83
C ASN A 412 -14.58 2.70 -9.19
N PRO A 413 -13.76 3.65 -8.70
CA PRO A 413 -12.35 3.79 -9.09
C PRO A 413 -11.47 2.61 -8.64
N TYR A 414 -11.99 1.70 -7.82
CA TYR A 414 -11.26 0.53 -7.31
C TYR A 414 -11.43 -0.70 -8.22
N THR A 415 -12.31 -0.63 -9.22
CA THR A 415 -12.54 -1.70 -10.21
C THR A 415 -11.69 -1.48 -11.47
N PRO A 416 -11.33 -2.53 -12.23
CA PRO A 416 -10.44 -2.40 -13.38
C PRO A 416 -10.93 -1.46 -14.48
N GLU A 417 -12.25 -1.37 -14.69
CA GLU A 417 -12.88 -0.57 -15.76
C GLU A 417 -13.62 0.67 -15.23
N ASN A 418 -13.49 0.98 -13.92
CA ASN A 418 -14.29 1.99 -13.22
C ASN A 418 -15.80 1.76 -13.33
N ASP A 419 -16.22 0.50 -13.43
CA ASP A 419 -17.62 0.16 -13.67
C ASP A 419 -18.53 0.69 -12.56
N PRO A 420 -19.67 1.31 -12.92
CA PRO A 420 -20.64 1.72 -11.93
C PRO A 420 -21.29 0.49 -11.29
N VAL A 421 -21.53 0.56 -9.99
CA VAL A 421 -22.38 -0.42 -9.32
C VAL A 421 -23.79 -0.38 -9.93
N SER A 422 -24.41 -1.54 -10.11
CA SER A 422 -25.77 -1.59 -10.62
C SER A 422 -26.68 -2.53 -9.84
N ARG A 423 -27.97 -2.22 -9.86
CA ARG A 423 -29.05 -3.04 -9.32
C ARG A 423 -30.13 -3.20 -10.36
N GLU A 424 -30.66 -4.41 -10.48
CA GLU A 424 -31.72 -4.69 -11.43
C GLU A 424 -33.02 -5.04 -10.71
N ALA A 425 -34.13 -4.47 -11.17
CA ALA A 425 -35.48 -4.96 -10.90
C ALA A 425 -36.09 -5.47 -12.21
N ARG A 426 -36.82 -6.58 -12.15
CA ARG A 426 -37.47 -7.20 -13.32
C ARG A 426 -38.92 -7.50 -13.03
N LEU A 427 -39.75 -7.38 -14.05
CA LEU A 427 -41.13 -7.87 -14.05
C LEU A 427 -41.48 -8.44 -15.42
N LEU A 428 -42.39 -9.40 -15.42
CA LEU A 428 -42.95 -9.99 -16.63
C LEU A 428 -44.27 -9.30 -16.98
N VAL A 429 -44.56 -9.18 -18.26
CA VAL A 429 -45.86 -8.76 -18.79
C VAL A 429 -46.22 -9.59 -20.02
N THR A 430 -47.50 -9.67 -20.31
CA THR A 430 -48.00 -10.27 -21.56
C THR A 430 -48.48 -9.16 -22.48
N VAL A 431 -47.76 -8.91 -23.56
CA VAL A 431 -48.17 -7.94 -24.58
C VAL A 431 -49.24 -8.56 -25.47
N LEU A 432 -50.41 -7.94 -25.52
CA LEU A 432 -51.52 -8.37 -26.37
C LEU A 432 -51.36 -7.85 -27.81
N ALA A 433 -52.00 -8.53 -28.75
CA ALA A 433 -52.08 -8.04 -30.12
C ALA A 433 -52.85 -6.71 -30.18
N PRO A 434 -52.49 -5.76 -31.07
CA PRO A 434 -53.22 -4.51 -31.20
C PRO A 434 -54.69 -4.79 -31.53
N THR A 435 -55.60 -4.18 -30.76
CA THR A 435 -57.05 -4.30 -31.00
C THR A 435 -57.35 -3.73 -32.39
N PRO A 436 -57.99 -4.48 -33.31
CA PRO A 436 -58.28 -3.96 -34.63
C PRO A 436 -59.23 -2.76 -34.51
N THR A 437 -58.80 -1.59 -34.99
CA THR A 437 -59.67 -0.41 -35.13
C THR A 437 -60.92 -0.82 -35.91
N PRO A 438 -62.14 -0.59 -35.39
CA PRO A 438 -63.35 -0.96 -36.12
C PRO A 438 -63.33 -0.24 -37.47
N THR A 439 -63.34 -1.03 -38.55
CA THR A 439 -63.50 -0.50 -39.90
C THR A 439 -64.84 0.20 -39.96
N ALA A 440 -64.85 1.50 -40.24
CA ALA A 440 -66.09 2.25 -40.40
C ALA A 440 -66.93 1.58 -41.50
N THR A 441 -68.09 1.04 -41.13
CA THR A 441 -69.09 0.54 -42.07
C THR A 441 -69.49 1.68 -43.00
N ALA A 442 -69.30 1.51 -44.31
CA ALA A 442 -69.75 2.48 -45.29
C ALA A 442 -71.27 2.66 -45.19
N THR A 443 -71.72 3.89 -44.89
CA THR A 443 -73.12 4.30 -44.98
C THR A 443 -73.56 4.26 -46.44
N GLU A 444 -74.56 3.45 -46.78
CA GLU A 444 -75.16 3.45 -48.12
C GLU A 444 -75.82 4.80 -48.42
N THR A 445 -75.47 5.36 -49.59
CA THR A 445 -76.04 6.58 -50.16
C THR A 445 -77.52 6.35 -50.53
N PRO A 446 -78.49 7.11 -49.99
CA PRO A 446 -79.88 6.99 -50.41
C PRO A 446 -80.14 7.68 -51.76
N LEU A 447 -80.93 7.01 -52.60
CA LEU A 447 -81.42 7.45 -53.91
C LEU A 447 -82.42 8.63 -53.78
N PRO A 448 -82.38 9.65 -54.66
CA PRO A 448 -83.16 10.88 -54.47
C PRO A 448 -84.67 10.66 -54.66
N THR A 449 -85.47 11.11 -53.69
CA THR A 449 -86.92 11.30 -53.85
C THR A 449 -87.25 12.79 -53.79
N THR A 450 -87.85 13.28 -54.87
CA THR A 450 -88.34 14.65 -55.06
C THR A 450 -89.66 14.86 -54.34
N THR A 451 -89.72 15.70 -53.31
CA THR A 451 -90.94 16.43 -52.91
C THR A 451 -90.55 17.68 -52.10
N PRO A 452 -91.04 18.88 -52.45
CA PRO A 452 -90.67 20.14 -51.80
C PRO A 452 -91.63 20.45 -50.64
N THR A 453 -91.15 20.96 -49.50
CA THR A 453 -91.98 21.75 -48.56
C THR A 453 -91.12 22.68 -47.69
N GLN A 454 -91.28 23.97 -48.00
CA GLN A 454 -91.28 25.19 -47.20
C GLN A 454 -90.20 25.51 -46.15
N THR A 455 -89.44 26.55 -46.50
CA THR A 455 -88.62 27.46 -45.69
C THR A 455 -89.47 28.25 -44.66
N PRO A 456 -88.99 28.37 -43.41
CA PRO A 456 -89.20 29.57 -42.61
C PRO A 456 -87.92 30.44 -42.50
N THR A 457 -88.17 31.74 -42.66
CA THR A 457 -87.33 32.95 -42.69
C THR A 457 -86.81 33.33 -41.29
N PRO A 458 -85.75 34.17 -41.17
CA PRO A 458 -84.79 34.16 -40.07
C PRO A 458 -85.14 35.12 -38.92
N THR A 459 -84.37 35.07 -37.84
CA THR A 459 -84.33 36.12 -36.82
C THR A 459 -82.90 36.67 -36.68
N GLU A 460 -82.81 37.98 -36.88
CA GLU A 460 -81.64 38.87 -36.78
C GLU A 460 -81.10 38.97 -35.33
N THR A 461 -79.79 38.85 -35.13
CA THR A 461 -78.75 39.91 -35.05
C THR A 461 -78.59 40.56 -33.67
N ALA A 462 -77.37 40.46 -33.13
CA ALA A 462 -76.69 41.59 -32.49
C ALA A 462 -75.16 41.43 -32.59
N VAL A 463 -74.53 42.47 -33.11
CA VAL A 463 -73.10 42.78 -33.28
C VAL A 463 -73.00 44.30 -33.01
N PRO A 464 -71.86 44.98 -32.79
CA PRO A 464 -70.51 44.65 -32.27
C PRO A 464 -70.10 45.57 -31.08
N THR A 465 -68.88 45.46 -30.55
CA THR A 465 -67.94 46.60 -30.54
C THR A 465 -66.48 46.18 -30.45
N THR A 466 -65.66 46.66 -31.38
CA THR A 466 -64.19 46.69 -31.44
C THR A 466 -63.64 47.95 -30.78
N VAL A 467 -62.49 47.89 -30.07
CA VAL A 467 -61.51 49.00 -30.00
C VAL A 467 -60.05 48.50 -29.87
N ALA A 468 -59.27 48.92 -30.87
CA ALA A 468 -57.85 49.25 -31.02
C ALA A 468 -56.71 48.78 -30.06
N ILE A 469 -55.77 48.08 -30.71
CA ILE A 469 -54.28 48.11 -30.71
C ILE A 469 -53.58 49.31 -30.03
N THR A 470 -52.50 49.07 -29.26
CA THR A 470 -51.29 49.93 -29.24
C THR A 470 -50.00 49.21 -28.78
N ALA A 471 -48.95 49.42 -29.57
CA ALA A 471 -47.48 49.33 -29.46
C ALA A 471 -46.71 48.68 -28.26
N THR A 472 -45.65 47.95 -28.65
CA THR A 472 -44.38 47.65 -27.95
C THR A 472 -43.59 48.92 -27.59
N PRO A 473 -42.84 48.97 -26.46
CA PRO A 473 -41.35 48.85 -26.53
C PRO A 473 -40.73 48.11 -25.31
N GLU A 474 -39.76 47.22 -25.55
CA GLU A 474 -38.33 47.34 -25.19
C GLU A 474 -37.89 46.55 -23.93
N PRO A 475 -36.62 46.08 -23.88
CA PRO A 475 -36.16 45.02 -22.97
C PRO A 475 -35.47 45.57 -21.72
N TYR A 476 -35.60 44.85 -20.60
CA TYR A 476 -34.87 45.13 -19.37
C TYR A 476 -33.48 44.46 -19.36
N PRO A 477 -32.51 45.08 -18.65
CA PRO A 477 -31.08 44.94 -18.93
C PRO A 477 -30.39 43.78 -18.21
N VAL A 478 -29.26 43.40 -18.81
CA VAL A 478 -28.24 42.47 -18.34
C VAL A 478 -27.48 43.07 -17.14
N GLU A 479 -27.36 42.33 -16.04
CA GLU A 479 -26.49 42.64 -14.91
C GLU A 479 -25.07 42.03 -15.12
N PRO A 480 -23.99 42.71 -14.70
CA PRO A 480 -22.64 42.39 -15.16
C PRO A 480 -21.87 41.39 -14.28
N SER A 481 -20.96 40.72 -14.98
CA SER A 481 -19.85 39.88 -14.52
C SER A 481 -19.02 40.51 -13.39
N ALA A 482 -18.80 39.74 -12.32
CA ALA A 482 -17.84 40.05 -11.27
C ALA A 482 -16.43 39.55 -11.64
N THR A 483 -15.47 40.47 -11.67
CA THR A 483 -14.03 40.22 -11.68
C THR A 483 -13.54 40.21 -10.22
N PRO A 484 -12.67 39.29 -9.78
CA PRO A 484 -11.88 39.50 -8.58
C PRO A 484 -10.53 40.11 -8.94
N GLU A 485 -10.29 41.33 -8.44
CA GLU A 485 -8.98 41.99 -8.43
C GLU A 485 -8.06 41.38 -7.36
N SER A 486 -6.78 41.36 -7.74
CA SER A 486 -5.60 41.06 -6.94
C SER A 486 -5.35 42.13 -5.87
N ALA A 487 -5.03 41.71 -4.64
CA ALA A 487 -4.34 42.56 -3.67
C ALA A 487 -3.49 41.70 -2.71
N THR A 488 -2.22 41.53 -3.07
CA THR A 488 -1.17 41.01 -2.19
C THR A 488 -0.57 42.19 -1.42
N ALA A 489 -0.68 42.19 -0.09
CA ALA A 489 0.02 43.13 0.78
C ALA A 489 1.27 42.45 1.37
N THR A 490 2.44 43.01 1.05
CA THR A 490 3.73 42.75 1.68
C THR A 490 3.88 43.63 2.92
N PRO A 491 4.52 43.16 4.00
CA PRO A 491 5.33 44.05 4.82
C PRO A 491 6.81 43.65 4.76
N GLU A 492 7.59 44.65 4.38
CA GLU A 492 9.05 44.70 4.39
C GLU A 492 9.55 44.87 5.83
N ALA A 493 10.51 44.04 6.26
CA ALA A 493 11.30 44.28 7.46
C ALA A 493 12.77 44.20 7.08
N THR A 494 13.44 45.35 7.09
CA THR A 494 14.89 45.49 7.02
C THR A 494 15.42 45.93 8.38
N ALA A 495 16.47 45.26 8.87
CA ALA A 495 17.72 45.90 9.29
C ALA A 495 18.63 44.88 10.02
N SER A 496 19.74 44.56 9.34
CA SER A 496 21.06 44.23 9.92
C SER A 496 21.68 45.49 10.56
N PRO A 497 22.77 45.44 11.37
CA PRO A 497 23.96 44.59 11.26
C PRO A 497 24.12 43.49 12.32
#